data_AF-A0A1W9USA2-F1
#
_entry.id   AF-A0A1W9USA2-F1
#
_cell.length_a   1.000
_cell.length_b   1.000
_cell.length_c   1.000
_cell.angle_alpha   90.00
_cell.angle_beta   90.00
_cell.angle_gamma   90.00
#
_symmetry.space_group_name_H-M   'P 1'
#
loop_
_entity.id
_entity.type
_entity.pdbx_description
1 polymer ?
#
loop_
_entity_poly.entity_id
_entity_poly.type
_entity_poly.pdbx_seq_one_letter_code
_entity_poly.pdbx_strand_id
1 'polypeptide(L)'
;MFLPRSPIHDGAVVLQHGRLKKAGCFLPLSQNPDISKNLGTRHRAAIGLTEVIDAVAIVVSEETGKISVVVGGRMTRDLDSTSLRRILTRLLDPGRKS
;
A
#
# COMPACT_ATOMS: atom_id res chain seq x y z
N MET A 1 1.99 12.97 9.37
CA MET A 1 0.92 12.68 8.39
C MET A 1 -0.03 11.58 8.88
N PHE A 2 0.47 10.45 9.37
CA PHE A 2 -0.34 9.37 9.96
C PHE A 2 -0.51 9.45 11.49
N LEU A 3 -0.50 10.64 12.08
CA LEU A 3 -0.77 10.79 13.51
C LEU A 3 -2.29 10.65 13.75
N PRO A 4 -2.76 9.89 14.76
CA PRO A 4 -4.19 9.59 14.96
C PRO A 4 -5.12 10.80 15.09
N ARG A 5 -4.57 12.00 15.32
CA ARG A 5 -5.33 13.26 15.49
C ARG A 5 -5.19 14.22 14.30
N SER A 6 -4.58 13.80 13.19
CA SER A 6 -4.40 14.66 12.02
C SER A 6 -5.53 14.43 11.00
N PRO A 7 -6.14 15.47 10.41
CA PRO A 7 -7.23 15.34 9.43
C PRO A 7 -6.88 14.50 8.19
N ILE A 8 -5.58 14.28 7.98
CA ILE A 8 -4.98 13.64 6.82
C ILE A 8 -4.62 12.16 7.09
N HIS A 9 -4.92 11.65 8.29
CA HIS A 9 -4.58 10.29 8.72
C HIS A 9 -5.56 9.24 8.17
N ASP A 10 -6.81 9.63 7.95
CA ASP A 10 -7.86 8.77 7.40
C ASP A 10 -7.84 8.81 5.89
N GLY A 11 -7.05 7.91 5.31
CA GLY A 11 -7.04 7.67 3.87
C GLY A 11 -5.66 7.33 3.33
N ALA A 12 -5.57 7.33 2.01
CA ALA A 12 -4.33 7.03 1.32
C ALA A 12 -3.54 8.29 0.96
N VAL A 13 -2.23 8.11 0.85
CA VAL A 13 -1.28 9.09 0.34
C VAL A 13 -0.83 8.61 -1.01
N VAL A 14 -1.00 9.45 -2.03
CA VAL A 14 -0.64 9.12 -3.40
C VAL A 14 0.63 9.87 -3.77
N LEU A 15 1.68 9.12 -4.03
CA LEU A 15 2.94 9.62 -4.58
C LEU A 15 2.96 9.37 -6.09
N GLN A 16 3.28 10.40 -6.87
CA GLN A 16 3.47 10.27 -8.32
C GLN A 16 4.63 11.14 -8.77
N HIS A 17 5.51 10.62 -9.62
CA HIS A 17 6.72 11.33 -10.09
C HIS A 17 7.60 11.86 -8.95
N GLY A 18 7.74 11.08 -7.87
CA GLY A 18 8.52 11.46 -6.69
C GLY A 18 7.93 12.59 -5.84
N ARG A 19 6.70 13.04 -6.13
CA ARG A 19 6.02 14.11 -5.38
C ARG A 19 4.70 13.62 -4.79
N LEU A 20 4.32 14.19 -3.65
CA LEU A 20 3.01 13.94 -3.04
C LEU A 20 1.93 14.62 -3.90
N LYS A 21 1.04 13.83 -4.47
CA LYS A 21 -0.03 14.32 -5.35
C LYS A 21 -1.33 14.54 -4.59
N LYS A 22 -1.68 13.63 -3.67
CA LYS A 22 -2.91 13.69 -2.87
C LYS A 22 -2.71 13.01 -1.51
N ALA A 23 -3.48 13.41 -0.51
CA ALA A 23 -3.59 12.76 0.79
C ALA A 23 -5.07 12.74 1.23
N GLY A 24 -5.45 11.80 2.10
CA GLY A 24 -6.85 11.64 2.54
C GLY A 24 -7.78 11.10 1.46
N CYS A 25 -7.27 10.31 0.50
CA CYS A 25 -8.10 9.74 -0.56
C CYS A 25 -8.85 8.49 -0.08
N PHE A 26 -10.14 8.41 -0.45
CA PHE A 26 -10.89 7.16 -0.44
C PHE A 26 -10.43 6.28 -1.59
N LEU A 27 -10.06 5.05 -1.27
CA LEU A 27 -9.62 4.05 -2.24
C LEU A 27 -10.71 2.99 -2.42
N PRO A 28 -10.80 2.37 -3.61
CA PRO A 28 -11.66 1.21 -3.80
C PRO A 28 -11.22 0.08 -2.87
N LEU A 29 -12.18 -0.53 -2.18
CA LEU A 29 -11.94 -1.73 -1.38
C LEU A 29 -12.11 -2.95 -2.26
N SER A 30 -11.18 -3.90 -2.17
CA SER A 30 -11.35 -5.17 -2.87
C SER A 30 -12.55 -5.93 -2.31
N GLN A 31 -13.34 -6.51 -3.21
CA GLN A 31 -14.48 -7.37 -2.91
C GLN A 31 -14.13 -8.85 -2.99
N ASN A 32 -12.84 -9.19 -3.14
CA ASN A 32 -12.39 -10.57 -3.26
C ASN A 32 -12.69 -11.34 -1.95
N PRO A 33 -13.54 -12.39 -1.99
CA PRO A 33 -13.92 -13.16 -0.81
C PRO A 33 -12.77 -13.97 -0.21
N ASP A 34 -11.72 -14.24 -0.98
CA ASP A 34 -10.54 -14.99 -0.55
C ASP A 34 -9.59 -14.16 0.33
N ILE A 35 -9.84 -12.85 0.45
CA ILE A 35 -9.08 -11.97 1.34
C ILE A 35 -9.36 -12.36 2.79
N SER A 36 -8.28 -12.71 3.52
CA SER A 36 -8.35 -13.05 4.94
C SER A 36 -9.17 -12.05 5.76
N LYS A 37 -10.10 -12.58 6.57
CA LYS A 37 -10.98 -11.78 7.44
C LYS A 37 -10.21 -10.92 8.44
N ASN A 38 -8.98 -11.32 8.77
CA ASN A 38 -8.09 -10.61 9.70
C ASN A 38 -7.45 -9.36 9.08
N LEU A 39 -7.72 -9.05 7.81
CA LEU A 39 -7.23 -7.84 7.17
C LEU A 39 -8.22 -6.69 7.34
N GLY A 40 -7.74 -5.63 8.00
CA GLY A 40 -8.45 -4.36 8.15
C GLY A 40 -8.64 -3.59 6.84
N THR A 41 -9.37 -2.48 6.93
CA THR A 41 -9.80 -1.65 5.78
C THR A 41 -8.63 -1.13 4.94
N ARG A 42 -7.50 -0.72 5.56
CA ARG A 42 -6.30 -0.26 4.84
C ARG A 42 -5.70 -1.32 3.91
N HIS A 43 -5.71 -2.58 4.33
CA HIS A 43 -5.22 -3.68 3.50
C HIS A 43 -6.17 -3.92 2.31
N ARG A 44 -7.48 -3.93 2.56
CA ARG A 44 -8.50 -4.10 1.50
C ARG A 44 -8.47 -2.96 0.49
N ALA A 45 -8.22 -1.73 0.94
CA ALA A 45 -8.04 -0.55 0.11
C ALA A 45 -6.79 -0.66 -0.78
N ALA A 46 -5.68 -1.13 -0.22
CA ALA A 46 -4.45 -1.34 -0.99
C ALA A 46 -4.62 -2.44 -2.05
N ILE A 47 -5.28 -3.55 -1.69
CA ILE A 47 -5.60 -4.62 -2.65
C ILE A 47 -6.51 -4.08 -3.75
N GLY A 48 -7.64 -3.46 -3.38
CA GLY A 48 -8.62 -2.96 -4.35
C GLY A 48 -8.04 -1.92 -5.29
N LEU A 49 -7.19 -1.03 -4.81
CA LEU A 49 -6.50 -0.06 -5.66
C LEU A 49 -5.58 -0.75 -6.67
N THR A 50 -4.72 -1.66 -6.20
CA THR A 50 -3.72 -2.31 -7.07
C THR A 50 -4.31 -3.37 -8.00
N GLU A 51 -5.57 -3.79 -7.79
CA GLU A 51 -6.32 -4.61 -8.75
C GLU A 51 -6.73 -3.82 -10.00
N VAL A 52 -6.99 -2.51 -9.85
CA VAL A 52 -7.57 -1.67 -10.92
C VAL A 52 -6.56 -0.75 -11.59
N ILE A 53 -5.40 -0.51 -10.97
CA ILE A 53 -4.32 0.30 -11.54
C ILE A 53 -2.95 -0.34 -11.35
N ASP A 54 -2.02 -0.02 -12.24
CA ASP A 54 -0.61 -0.34 -12.08
C ASP A 54 0.01 0.56 -11.01
N ALA A 55 -0.05 0.11 -9.76
CA ALA A 55 0.45 0.82 -8.60
C ALA A 55 1.08 -0.15 -7.59
N VAL A 56 2.00 0.40 -6.80
CA VAL A 56 2.56 -0.24 -5.62
C VAL A 56 1.96 0.44 -4.39
N ALA A 57 1.29 -0.33 -3.55
CA ALA A 57 0.76 0.17 -2.28
C ALA A 57 1.58 -0.38 -1.11
N ILE A 58 1.91 0.48 -0.15
CA ILE A 58 2.58 0.10 1.11
C ILE A 58 1.57 0.32 2.23
N VAL A 59 1.40 -0.69 3.09
CA VAL A 59 0.48 -0.66 4.22
C VAL A 59 1.24 -0.96 5.50
N VAL A 60 1.00 -0.15 6.53
CA VAL A 60 1.44 -0.44 7.90
C VAL A 60 0.21 -0.80 8.72
N SER A 61 0.22 -2.00 9.29
CA SER A 61 -0.86 -2.49 10.15
C SER A 61 -0.93 -1.66 11.43
N GLU A 62 -2.12 -1.14 11.75
CA GLU A 62 -2.34 -0.42 13.01
C GLU A 62 -2.25 -1.34 14.23
N GLU A 63 -2.69 -2.58 14.06
CA GLU A 63 -2.76 -3.57 15.14
C GLU A 63 -1.38 -4.15 15.47
N THR A 64 -0.53 -4.32 14.46
CA THR A 64 0.72 -5.09 14.61
C THR A 64 1.98 -4.30 14.26
N GLY A 65 1.85 -3.11 13.68
CA GLY A 65 2.98 -2.31 13.17
C GLY A 65 3.70 -2.93 11.97
N LYS A 66 3.29 -4.11 11.51
CA LYS A 66 3.95 -4.82 10.41
C LYS A 66 3.70 -4.13 9.08
N ILE A 67 4.73 -4.13 8.24
CA ILE A 67 4.69 -3.55 6.90
C ILE A 67 4.30 -4.62 5.89
N SER A 68 3.40 -4.26 4.98
CA SER A 68 3.02 -5.07 3.82
C SER A 68 3.13 -4.25 2.54
N VAL A 69 3.45 -4.91 1.43
CA VAL A 69 3.43 -4.33 0.08
C VAL A 69 2.37 -5.07 -0.74
N VAL A 70 1.59 -4.32 -1.50
CA VAL A 70 0.56 -4.84 -2.39
C VAL A 70 0.84 -4.39 -3.82
N VAL A 71 0.80 -5.33 -4.78
CA VAL A 71 0.98 -5.09 -6.21
C VAL A 71 0.06 -6.04 -6.98
N GLY A 72 -0.72 -5.53 -7.94
CA GLY A 72 -1.61 -6.36 -8.75
C GLY A 72 -2.58 -7.21 -7.93
N GLY A 73 -3.09 -6.67 -6.82
CA GLY A 73 -3.97 -7.39 -5.88
C GLY A 73 -3.27 -8.42 -4.98
N ARG A 74 -1.96 -8.63 -5.12
CA ARG A 74 -1.21 -9.59 -4.30
C ARG A 74 -0.45 -8.89 -3.19
N MET A 75 -0.59 -9.38 -1.97
CA MET A 75 0.04 -8.81 -0.78
C MET A 75 1.21 -9.67 -0.27
N THR A 76 2.36 -9.03 -0.12
CA THR A 76 3.52 -9.56 0.62
C THR A 76 3.54 -8.95 2.01
N ARG A 77 3.48 -9.77 3.05
CA ARG A 77 3.35 -9.35 4.46
C ARG A 77 4.66 -9.44 5.21
N ASP A 78 4.64 -8.89 6.43
CA ASP A 78 5.65 -9.09 7.46
C ASP A 78 7.06 -8.70 6.99
N LEU A 79 7.13 -7.60 6.23
CA LEU A 79 8.36 -7.08 5.68
C LEU A 79 9.14 -6.27 6.72
N ASP A 80 10.45 -6.54 6.80
CA ASP A 80 11.40 -5.66 7.45
C ASP A 80 11.85 -4.53 6.51
N SER A 81 12.59 -3.56 7.05
CA SER A 81 13.08 -2.40 6.28
C SER A 81 13.98 -2.80 5.11
N THR A 82 14.81 -3.83 5.29
CA THR A 82 15.73 -4.35 4.26
C THR A 82 14.96 -4.95 3.09
N SER A 83 13.98 -5.80 3.38
CA SER A 83 13.13 -6.48 2.41
C SER A 83 12.23 -5.50 1.68
N LEU A 84 11.63 -4.56 2.41
CA LEU A 84 10.84 -3.48 1.84
C LEU A 84 11.68 -2.66 0.85
N ARG A 85 12.87 -2.21 1.24
CA ARG A 85 13.75 -1.45 0.37
C ARG A 85 14.08 -2.22 -0.90
N ARG A 86 14.45 -3.51 -0.78
CA ARG A 86 14.74 -4.37 -1.92
C ARG A 86 13.56 -4.50 -2.89
N ILE A 87 12.34 -4.66 -2.36
CA ILE A 87 11.13 -4.76 -3.17
C ILE A 87 10.86 -3.43 -3.88
N LEU A 88 10.91 -2.30 -3.17
CA LEU A 88 10.64 -0.99 -3.77
C LEU A 88 11.68 -0.60 -4.82
N THR A 89 12.97 -0.88 -4.58
CA THR A 89 14.00 -0.66 -5.60
C THR A 89 13.72 -1.48 -6.84
N ARG A 90 13.28 -2.74 -6.71
CA ARG A 90 12.94 -3.57 -7.87
C ARG A 90 11.71 -3.08 -8.64
N LEU A 91 10.70 -2.58 -7.92
CA LEU A 91 9.42 -2.17 -8.52
C LEU A 91 9.45 -0.76 -9.11
N LEU A 92 10.26 0.14 -8.55
CA LEU A 92 10.27 1.57 -8.91
C LEU A 92 11.48 1.98 -9.74
N ASP A 93 12.47 1.12 -9.93
CA ASP A 93 13.64 1.42 -10.77
C ASP A 93 13.26 1.29 -12.25
N PRO A 94 13.21 2.40 -13.03
CA PRO A 94 12.95 2.37 -14.45
C PRO A 94 14.13 1.79 -15.27
N GLY A 95 15.28 1.52 -14.61
CA GLY A 95 16.53 1.14 -15.25
C GLY A 95 16.72 -0.35 -15.54
N ARG A 96 15.82 -1.24 -15.10
CA ARG A 96 15.93 -2.68 -15.37
C ARG A 96 15.02 -3.09 -16.53
N LYS A 97 15.34 -2.62 -17.74
CA LYS A 97 14.99 -3.39 -18.94
C LYS A 97 15.73 -4.72 -18.89
N SER A 98 15.02 -5.77 -19.33
CA SER A 98 15.51 -7.14 -19.49
C SER A 98 16.85 -7.23 -20.21
#